data_AF-A0A973FM48-F1
#
_entry.id   AF-A0A973FM48-F1
#
_cell.length_a   1.000
_cell.length_b   1.000
_cell.length_c   1.000
_cell.angle_alpha   90.00
_cell.angle_beta   90.00
_cell.angle_gamma   90.00
#
_symmetry.space_group_name_H-M   'P 1'
#
loop_
_entity.id
_entity.type
_entity.pdbx_description
1 polymer ?
#
loop_
_entity_poly.entity_id
_entity_poly.type
_entity_poly.pdbx_seq_one_letter_code
_entity_poly.pdbx_strand_id
1 'polypeptide(L)' 'VVDREKCNACGLCAMYCPDAAISEDLEVDLEFCKGCGICAHECPKKAITMEREGK' A
#
# COMPACT_ATOMS: atom_id res chain seq x y z
N VAL A 1 5.02 2.76 3.68
CA VAL A 1 5.41 1.73 4.66
C VAL A 1 4.17 0.97 5.14
N VAL A 2 4.24 -0.35 5.24
CA VAL A 2 3.14 -1.20 5.72
C VAL A 2 3.47 -1.73 7.12
N ASP A 3 2.62 -1.42 8.10
CA ASP A 3 2.64 -1.98 9.45
C ASP A 3 2.03 -3.39 9.41
N ARG A 4 2.91 -4.41 9.47
CA ARG A 4 2.51 -5.81 9.35
C ARG A 4 1.79 -6.35 10.59
N GLU A 5 1.91 -5.69 11.76
CA GLU A 5 1.17 -6.09 12.96
C GLU A 5 -0.29 -5.63 12.90
N LYS A 6 -0.56 -4.46 12.29
CA LYS A 6 -1.92 -3.97 12.07
C LYS A 6 -2.61 -4.58 10.84
N CYS A 7 -1.83 -4.97 9.84
CA CYS A 7 -2.34 -5.52 8.60
C CYS A 7 -2.96 -6.92 8.83
N ASN A 8 -4.17 -7.14 8.30
CA ASN A 8 -4.85 -8.44 8.36
C ASN A 8 -4.88 -9.17 7.01
N ALA A 9 -4.01 -8.78 6.08
CA ALA A 9 -3.87 -9.36 4.75
C ALA A 9 -5.16 -9.40 3.89
N CYS A 10 -6.04 -8.40 4.01
CA CYS A 10 -7.32 -8.38 3.28
C CYS A 10 -7.22 -8.10 1.76
N GLY A 11 -6.07 -7.68 1.23
CA GLY A 11 -5.87 -7.46 -0.21
C GLY A 11 -6.51 -6.19 -0.81
N LEU A 12 -7.28 -5.41 -0.04
CA LEU A 12 -7.96 -4.22 -0.57
C LEU A 12 -7.00 -3.17 -1.15
N CYS A 13 -5.82 -3.00 -0.55
CA CYS A 13 -4.83 -2.06 -1.08
C CYS A 13 -4.39 -2.43 -2.50
N ALA A 14 -4.22 -3.72 -2.80
CA ALA A 14 -3.91 -4.19 -4.15
C ALA A 14 -5.08 -4.00 -5.11
N MET A 15 -6.31 -4.32 -4.66
CA MET A 15 -7.53 -4.11 -5.45
C MET A 15 -7.75 -2.64 -5.85
N TYR A 16 -7.48 -1.70 -4.95
CA TYR A 16 -7.66 -0.27 -5.20
C TYR A 16 -6.46 0.40 -5.88
N CYS A 17 -5.33 -0.28 -6.05
CA CYS A 17 -4.17 0.31 -6.70
C CYS A 17 -4.43 0.47 -8.20
N PRO A 18 -4.54 1.71 -8.73
CA PRO A 18 -4.85 1.92 -10.15
C PRO A 18 -3.72 1.49 -11.09
N ASP A 19 -2.48 1.50 -10.59
CA ASP A 19 -1.27 1.13 -11.33
C ASP A 19 -0.90 -0.35 -11.15
N ALA A 20 -1.69 -1.13 -10.42
CA ALA A 20 -1.40 -2.52 -10.06
C ALA A 20 0.01 -2.74 -9.45
N ALA A 21 0.51 -1.74 -8.72
CA ALA A 21 1.86 -1.73 -8.14
C ALA A 21 1.97 -2.47 -6.80
N ILE A 22 0.98 -3.30 -6.43
CA ILE A 22 0.98 -4.06 -5.16
C ILE A 22 0.70 -5.54 -5.49
N SER A 23 1.61 -6.41 -5.07
CA SER A 23 1.51 -7.86 -5.29
C SER A 23 0.49 -8.54 -4.36
N GLU A 24 0.20 -9.82 -4.60
CA GLU A 24 -0.64 -10.64 -3.72
C GLU A 24 -0.06 -10.79 -2.31
N ASP A 25 1.28 -10.77 -2.18
CA ASP A 25 2.00 -10.78 -0.90
C ASP A 25 2.00 -9.40 -0.19
N LEU A 26 1.29 -8.43 -0.77
CA LEU A 26 1.17 -7.04 -0.29
C LEU A 26 2.51 -6.32 -0.25
N GLU A 27 3.39 -6.65 -1.19
CA GLU A 27 4.62 -5.90 -1.44
C GLU A 27 4.34 -4.80 -2.45
N VAL A 28 4.85 -3.59 -2.17
CA VAL A 28 4.68 -2.44 -3.05
C VAL A 28 5.88 -2.36 -3.97
N ASP A 29 5.65 -2.45 -5.27
CA ASP A 29 6.65 -2.17 -6.27
C ASP A 29 6.84 -0.65 -6.39
N LEU A 30 7.95 -0.14 -5.86
CA LEU A 30 8.25 1.29 -5.84
C LEU A 30 8.63 1.84 -7.22
N GLU A 31 9.01 1.00 -8.18
CA GLU A 31 9.30 1.44 -9.55
C GLU A 31 8.00 1.84 -10.27
N PHE A 32 6.93 1.08 -10.05
CA PHE A 32 5.62 1.37 -10.65
C PHE A 32 4.76 2.29 -9.80
N CYS A 33 4.92 2.28 -8.47
CA CYS A 33 4.15 3.11 -7.54
C CYS A 33 4.26 4.61 -7.87
N LYS A 34 3.11 5.29 -8.03
CA LYS A 34 3.05 6.74 -8.27
C LYS A 34 2.92 7.58 -7.01
N GLY A 35 2.91 6.95 -5.83
CA GLY A 35 2.78 7.66 -4.55
C GLY A 35 1.41 8.34 -4.33
N CYS A 36 0.35 7.89 -5.01
CA CYS A 36 -0.97 8.54 -4.96
C CYS A 36 -1.68 8.44 -3.59
N GLY A 37 -1.29 7.49 -2.74
CA GLY A 37 -1.81 7.34 -1.37
C GLY A 37 -3.19 6.67 -1.25
N ILE A 38 -3.80 6.20 -2.35
CA ILE A 38 -5.11 5.52 -2.32
C ILE A 38 -5.08 4.30 -1.41
N CYS A 39 -4.04 3.47 -1.50
CA CYS A 39 -3.88 2.29 -0.65
C CYS A 39 -3.89 2.64 0.85
N ALA A 40 -3.27 3.76 1.24
CA ALA A 40 -3.27 4.24 2.62
C ALA A 40 -4.62 4.80 3.05
N HIS A 41 -5.34 5.47 2.15
CA HIS A 41 -6.69 5.96 2.41
C HIS A 41 -7.68 4.81 2.62
N GLU A 42 -7.70 3.85 1.69
CA GLU A 42 -8.67 2.75 1.68
C GLU A 42 -8.37 1.65 2.69
N CYS A 43 -7.15 1.59 3.25
CA CYS A 43 -6.82 0.58 4.24
C CYS A 43 -7.74 0.72 5.49
N PRO A 44 -8.63 -0.25 5.77
CA PRO A 44 -9.57 -0.13 6.89
C PRO A 44 -8.87 -0.25 8.24
N LYS A 45 -7.72 -0.93 8.26
CA LYS A 45 -6.85 -1.07 9.44
C LYS A 45 -5.91 0.12 9.64
N LYS A 46 -5.87 1.07 8.69
CA LYS A 46 -4.91 2.17 8.65
C LYS A 46 -3.47 1.69 8.89
N ALA A 47 -3.15 0.56 8.27
CA ALA A 47 -1.86 -0.12 8.40
C ALA A 47 -0.81 0.41 7.42
N ILE A 48 -1.13 1.40 6.59
CA ILE A 48 -0.21 1.93 5.58
C ILE A 48 0.02 3.41 5.87
N THR A 49 1.29 3.79 6.00
CA THR A 49 1.74 5.17 6.16
C THR A 49 2.48 5.59 4.90
N MET A 50 2.10 6.75 4.35
CA MET A 50 2.81 7.37 3.23
C MET A 50 4.04 8.11 3.74
N GLU A 51 5.20 7.79 3.17
CA GLU A 51 6.48 8.46 3.46
C GLU A 51 7.08 9.00 2.17
N ARG A 52 7.87 10.06 2.29
CA ARG A 52 8.50 10.70 1.12
C ARG A 52 9.75 9.91 0.75
N GLU A 53 9.85 9.54 -0.52
CA GLU A 53 11.05 8.90 -1.05
C GLU A 53 12.29 9.80 -0.90
N GLY A 54 13.42 9.19 -0.54
CA GLY A 54 14.71 9.87 -0.40
C GLY A 54 14.87 10.73 0.86
N LYS A 55 14.03 10.52 1.88
CA LYS A 55 14.24 11.04 3.23
C LYS A 55 14.62 9.94 4.21
#